data_AF-A0A494Z977-F1
#
_entry.id   AF-A0A494Z977-F1
#
_cell.length_a   1.000
_cell.length_b   1.000
_cell.length_c   1.000
_cell.angle_alpha   90.00
_cell.angle_beta   90.00
_cell.angle_gamma   90.00
#
_symmetry.space_group_name_H-M   'P 1'
#
loop_
_entity.id
_entity.type
_entity.pdbx_description
1 polymer ?
#
loop_
_entity_poly.entity_id
_entity_poly.type
_entity_poly.pdbx_seq_one_letter_code
_entity_poly.pdbx_strand_id
1 'polypeptide(L)'
;MRKLISILLTSICLLFLTACTNQLTEIKKAISGIDSTANKAANAISKDAHTVRAIEIEYKNEIFTINDLFESILRDIQWEYENFNELQELKVRGTWKENLFESYQFTEEQKSKLITEGKVTVEFQLIDNQISSDSAVVKLSLNGEKLVDETGEKALELLYDSYISTH
;
A
#
# COMPACT_ATOMS: atom_id res chain seq x y z
N MET A 1 52.85 -28.16 57.53
CA MET A 1 52.26 -28.87 56.39
C MET A 1 51.12 -28.01 55.84
N ARG A 2 51.42 -27.13 54.88
CA ARG A 2 50.56 -25.98 54.50
C ARG A 2 50.49 -25.77 52.98
N LYS A 3 50.77 -26.82 52.18
CA LYS A 3 50.97 -26.69 50.71
C LYS A 3 50.37 -27.84 49.88
N LEU A 4 49.27 -28.47 50.33
CA LEU A 4 48.61 -29.55 49.57
C LEU A 4 47.07 -29.40 49.51
N ILE A 5 46.54 -28.18 49.63
CA ILE A 5 45.09 -27.89 49.51
C ILE A 5 44.85 -26.77 48.47
N SER A 6 45.78 -26.55 47.54
CA SER A 6 45.62 -25.55 46.47
C SER A 6 45.60 -26.13 45.06
N ILE A 7 45.45 -27.46 44.92
CA ILE A 7 45.36 -28.14 43.62
C ILE A 7 44.16 -29.08 43.62
N LEU A 8 42.98 -28.59 44.00
CA LEU A 8 41.71 -29.31 43.75
C LEU A 8 40.50 -28.37 43.68
N LEU A 9 40.73 -27.07 43.45
CA LEU A 9 39.68 -26.04 43.48
C LEU A 9 39.70 -25.12 42.25
N THR A 10 40.25 -25.62 41.14
CA THR A 10 40.35 -24.89 39.86
C THR A 10 39.85 -25.70 38.66
N SER A 11 39.03 -26.75 38.90
CA SER A 11 38.55 -27.64 37.82
C SER A 11 37.05 -27.98 37.90
N ILE A 12 36.22 -27.13 38.49
CA ILE A 12 34.74 -27.31 38.52
C ILE A 12 33.95 -26.06 38.08
N CYS A 13 34.60 -24.91 37.84
CA CYS A 13 33.92 -23.68 37.40
C CYS A 13 33.83 -23.47 35.89
N LEU A 14 34.02 -24.51 35.06
CA LEU A 14 33.93 -24.40 33.58
C LEU A 14 32.71 -25.11 32.97
N LEU A 15 31.78 -25.64 33.78
CA LEU A 15 30.61 -26.37 33.27
C LEU A 15 29.24 -25.70 33.49
N PHE A 16 29.20 -24.46 33.98
CA PHE A 16 27.93 -23.74 34.25
C PHE A 16 27.62 -22.59 33.29
N LEU A 17 28.15 -22.61 32.06
CA LEU A 17 27.89 -21.56 31.05
C LEU A 17 27.09 -21.99 29.82
N THR A 18 26.46 -23.18 29.80
CA THR A 18 25.67 -23.64 28.63
C THR A 18 24.18 -23.89 28.89
N ALA A 19 23.62 -23.46 30.03
CA ALA A 19 22.24 -23.78 30.39
C ALA A 19 21.28 -22.58 30.53
N CYS A 20 21.57 -21.43 29.92
CA CYS A 20 20.67 -20.26 29.91
C CYS A 20 20.51 -19.66 28.51
N THR A 21 20.27 -20.48 27.49
CA THR A 21 19.99 -19.98 26.11
C THR A 21 18.64 -20.41 25.55
N ASN A 22 17.85 -21.20 26.28
CA ASN A 22 16.53 -21.67 25.81
C ASN A 22 15.32 -20.92 26.39
N GLN A 23 15.50 -19.92 27.26
CA GLN A 23 14.37 -19.13 27.81
C GLN A 23 14.20 -17.75 27.15
N LEU A 24 15.14 -17.28 26.32
CA LEU A 24 14.99 -16.01 25.59
C LEU A 24 14.22 -16.17 24.26
N THR A 25 14.13 -17.39 23.72
CA THR A 25 13.43 -17.68 22.47
C THR A 25 11.92 -17.83 22.65
N GLU A 26 11.45 -18.24 23.83
CA GLU A 26 10.01 -18.35 24.12
C GLU A 26 9.38 -17.02 24.56
N ILE A 27 10.12 -16.14 25.24
CA ILE A 27 9.62 -14.79 25.60
C ILE A 27 9.49 -13.91 24.35
N LYS A 28 10.39 -14.07 23.36
CA LYS A 28 10.32 -13.29 22.10
C LYS A 28 9.16 -13.74 21.18
N LYS A 29 8.72 -14.99 21.27
CA LYS A 29 7.56 -15.50 20.52
C LYS A 29 6.21 -15.13 21.15
N ALA A 30 6.17 -14.86 22.44
CA ALA A 30 4.95 -14.40 23.12
C ALA A 30 4.66 -12.91 22.90
N ILE A 31 5.69 -12.09 22.64
CA ILE A 31 5.54 -10.64 22.39
C ILE A 31 5.15 -10.38 20.92
N SER A 32 5.64 -11.17 19.96
CA SER A 32 5.28 -11.00 18.55
C SER A 32 3.87 -11.48 18.17
N GLY A 33 3.24 -12.32 19.01
CA GLY A 33 1.87 -12.80 18.78
C GLY A 33 0.79 -11.78 19.13
N ILE A 34 1.03 -10.96 20.17
CA ILE A 34 0.07 -9.96 20.66
C ILE A 34 0.09 -8.71 19.77
N ASP A 35 1.28 -8.23 19.34
CA ASP A 35 1.36 -7.08 18.42
C ASP A 35 0.73 -7.39 17.07
N SER A 36 0.90 -8.60 16.53
CA SER A 36 0.27 -8.94 15.24
C SER A 36 -1.25 -9.08 15.33
N THR A 37 -1.78 -9.55 16.46
CA THR A 37 -3.25 -9.71 16.65
C THR A 37 -3.90 -8.39 17.00
N ALA A 38 -3.23 -7.52 17.77
CA ALA A 38 -3.69 -6.17 18.06
C ALA A 38 -3.61 -5.25 16.84
N ASN A 39 -2.53 -5.33 16.03
CA ASN A 39 -2.48 -4.62 14.73
C ASN A 39 -3.51 -5.16 13.74
N LYS A 40 -3.70 -6.49 13.65
CA LYS A 40 -4.75 -7.07 12.80
C LYS A 40 -6.16 -6.68 13.26
N ALA A 41 -6.42 -6.68 14.57
CA ALA A 41 -7.70 -6.25 15.13
C ALA A 41 -7.94 -4.73 15.00
N ALA A 42 -6.88 -3.91 15.05
CA ALA A 42 -6.96 -2.47 14.78
C ALA A 42 -7.20 -2.18 13.29
N ASN A 43 -6.57 -2.97 12.38
CA ASN A 43 -6.76 -2.88 10.93
C ASN A 43 -8.12 -3.44 10.45
N ALA A 44 -8.77 -4.29 11.24
CA ALA A 44 -10.09 -4.87 10.94
C ALA A 44 -11.28 -3.93 11.21
N ILE A 45 -11.03 -2.72 11.73
CA ILE A 45 -12.04 -1.67 11.76
C ILE A 45 -12.22 -1.19 10.33
N SER A 46 -13.38 -1.52 9.74
CA SER A 46 -13.83 -0.98 8.45
C SER A 46 -13.55 0.51 8.40
N LYS A 47 -12.52 0.91 7.65
CA LYS A 47 -12.21 2.33 7.46
C LYS A 47 -13.36 2.97 6.71
N ASP A 48 -13.82 4.09 7.22
CA ASP A 48 -14.78 4.91 6.51
C ASP A 48 -14.17 5.42 5.19
N ALA A 49 -15.01 5.63 4.18
CA ALA A 49 -14.64 6.14 2.87
C ALA A 49 -13.84 7.46 2.98
N HIS A 50 -14.21 8.31 3.92
CA HIS A 50 -13.51 9.56 4.19
C HIS A 50 -12.07 9.33 4.68
N THR A 51 -11.87 8.34 5.56
CA THR A 51 -10.53 7.99 6.06
C THR A 51 -9.62 7.50 4.95
N VAL A 52 -10.16 6.70 4.02
CA VAL A 52 -9.38 6.22 2.87
C VAL A 52 -8.97 7.38 1.96
N ARG A 53 -9.88 8.29 1.66
CA ARG A 53 -9.58 9.45 0.79
C ARG A 53 -8.51 10.37 1.39
N ALA A 54 -8.42 10.44 2.71
CA ALA A 54 -7.45 11.25 3.43
C ALA A 54 -6.06 10.59 3.58
N ILE A 55 -5.85 9.37 3.05
CA ILE A 55 -4.53 8.74 3.05
C ILE A 55 -3.57 9.57 2.21
N GLU A 56 -2.44 9.93 2.80
CA GLU A 56 -1.33 10.64 2.15
C GLU A 56 -0.50 9.68 1.30
N ILE A 57 -0.07 10.17 0.15
CA ILE A 57 0.82 9.54 -0.81
C ILE A 57 2.05 10.43 -0.92
N GLU A 58 3.23 9.84 -0.75
CA GLU A 58 4.51 10.51 -1.01
C GLU A 58 5.08 9.99 -2.33
N TYR A 59 5.32 10.89 -3.29
CA TYR A 59 5.90 10.54 -4.57
C TYR A 59 6.69 11.71 -5.15
N LYS A 60 7.94 11.47 -5.57
CA LYS A 60 8.86 12.48 -6.15
C LYS A 60 8.99 13.78 -5.34
N ASN A 61 9.03 13.68 -4.01
CA ASN A 61 9.07 14.80 -3.04
C ASN A 61 7.78 15.63 -2.92
N GLU A 62 6.68 15.18 -3.55
CA GLU A 62 5.35 15.74 -3.34
C GLU A 62 4.55 14.86 -2.37
N ILE A 63 3.72 15.51 -1.56
CA ILE A 63 2.78 14.85 -0.65
C ILE A 63 1.37 15.30 -1.02
N PHE A 64 0.49 14.35 -1.31
CA PHE A 64 -0.90 14.60 -1.69
C PHE A 64 -1.78 13.47 -1.19
N THR A 65 -3.09 13.71 -1.07
CA THR A 65 -4.02 12.65 -0.63
C THR A 65 -4.58 11.85 -1.79
N ILE A 66 -5.14 10.67 -1.51
CA ILE A 66 -5.96 9.91 -2.46
C ILE A 66 -7.08 10.79 -3.05
N ASN A 67 -7.68 11.66 -2.23
CA ASN A 67 -8.69 12.60 -2.71
C ASN A 67 -8.13 13.57 -3.76
N ASP A 68 -7.01 14.22 -3.43
CA ASP A 68 -6.37 15.22 -4.30
C ASP A 68 -5.95 14.60 -5.63
N LEU A 69 -5.41 13.38 -5.58
CA LEU A 69 -5.04 12.60 -6.76
C LEU A 69 -6.22 12.50 -7.75
N PHE A 70 -7.34 11.94 -7.29
CA PHE A 70 -8.47 11.66 -8.18
C PHE A 70 -9.25 12.91 -8.57
N GLU A 71 -9.42 13.88 -7.66
CA GLU A 71 -10.03 15.18 -7.98
C GLU A 71 -9.21 15.96 -9.02
N SER A 72 -7.89 15.80 -9.03
CA SER A 72 -7.05 16.43 -10.04
C SER A 72 -7.14 15.77 -11.41
N ILE A 73 -7.19 14.44 -11.49
CA ILE A 73 -7.03 13.73 -12.78
C ILE A 73 -8.33 13.19 -13.39
N LEU A 74 -9.46 13.28 -12.68
CA LEU A 74 -10.78 12.81 -13.15
C LEU A 74 -11.86 13.90 -13.04
N ARG A 75 -12.95 13.73 -13.78
CA ARG A 75 -14.25 14.41 -13.56
C ARG A 75 -15.30 13.41 -13.11
N ASP A 76 -16.41 13.90 -12.55
CA ASP A 76 -17.60 13.10 -12.21
C ASP A 76 -17.30 11.84 -11.38
N ILE A 77 -16.47 12.02 -10.35
CA ILE A 77 -15.85 10.92 -9.61
C ILE A 77 -16.89 10.15 -8.80
N GLN A 78 -16.82 8.83 -8.91
CA GLN A 78 -17.62 7.87 -8.15
C GLN A 78 -16.69 6.94 -7.40
N TRP A 79 -17.02 6.70 -6.14
CA TRP A 79 -16.20 5.93 -5.23
C TRP A 79 -16.96 4.68 -4.76
N GLU A 80 -16.34 3.53 -4.93
CA GLU A 80 -16.82 2.23 -4.50
C GLU A 80 -15.79 1.65 -3.51
N TYR A 81 -16.25 1.31 -2.31
CA TYR A 81 -15.42 0.73 -1.26
C TYR A 81 -15.95 -0.65 -0.91
N GLU A 82 -15.09 -1.64 -0.99
CA GLU A 82 -15.41 -2.98 -0.54
C GLU A 82 -14.43 -3.37 0.58
N ASN A 83 -14.97 -3.79 1.71
CA ASN A 83 -14.18 -4.35 2.80
C ASN A 83 -14.63 -5.78 3.01
N PHE A 84 -13.79 -6.74 2.62
CA PHE A 84 -14.09 -8.15 2.73
C PHE A 84 -12.87 -8.90 3.27
N ASN A 85 -13.01 -9.59 4.40
CA ASN A 85 -11.96 -10.43 4.99
C ASN A 85 -10.59 -9.72 5.12
N GLU A 86 -10.57 -8.52 5.72
CA GLU A 86 -9.36 -7.69 5.92
C GLU A 86 -8.77 -7.07 4.63
N LEU A 87 -9.32 -7.39 3.45
CA LEU A 87 -9.00 -6.68 2.22
C LEU A 87 -9.82 -5.40 2.11
N GLN A 88 -9.13 -4.28 2.01
CA GLN A 88 -9.72 -2.97 1.72
C GLN A 88 -9.53 -2.70 0.24
N GLU A 89 -10.58 -2.89 -0.55
CA GLU A 89 -10.58 -2.59 -1.98
C GLU A 89 -11.22 -1.22 -2.22
N LEU A 90 -10.50 -0.38 -2.96
CA LEU A 90 -10.97 0.89 -3.45
C LEU A 90 -11.08 0.84 -4.96
N LYS A 91 -12.28 1.17 -5.44
CA LYS A 91 -12.57 1.36 -6.85
C LYS A 91 -13.05 2.78 -7.10
N VAL A 92 -12.33 3.49 -7.96
CA VAL A 92 -12.62 4.86 -8.36
C VAL A 92 -13.00 4.87 -9.83
N ARG A 93 -14.16 5.44 -10.13
CA ARG A 93 -14.61 5.65 -11.51
C ARG A 93 -14.73 7.14 -11.77
N GLY A 94 -14.50 7.56 -13.01
CA GLY A 94 -14.70 8.94 -13.40
C GLY A 94 -14.62 9.12 -14.90
N THR A 95 -14.88 10.34 -15.33
CA THR A 95 -14.69 10.78 -16.71
C THR A 95 -13.25 11.25 -16.90
N TRP A 96 -12.64 10.88 -18.02
CA TRP A 96 -11.27 11.24 -18.38
C TRP A 96 -11.06 12.75 -18.37
N LYS A 97 -9.98 13.22 -17.74
CA LYS A 97 -9.53 14.61 -17.78
C LYS A 97 -8.25 14.73 -18.58
N GLU A 98 -8.04 15.91 -19.16
CA GLU A 98 -6.80 16.24 -19.84
C GLU A 98 -5.61 16.06 -18.88
N ASN A 99 -4.45 15.68 -19.43
CA ASN A 99 -3.22 15.30 -18.73
C ASN A 99 -3.17 13.88 -18.16
N LEU A 100 -4.29 13.15 -18.10
CA LEU A 100 -4.28 11.72 -17.78
C LEU A 100 -3.98 10.88 -19.03
N PHE A 101 -3.04 9.94 -18.94
CA PHE A 101 -2.59 9.06 -20.04
C PHE A 101 -1.89 9.79 -21.22
N GLU A 102 -1.20 10.91 -20.99
CA GLU A 102 -0.51 11.65 -22.07
C GLU A 102 0.48 10.80 -22.87
N SER A 103 1.09 9.80 -22.23
CA SER A 103 2.02 8.85 -22.86
C SER A 103 1.38 8.03 -23.99
N TYR A 104 0.05 7.95 -24.07
CA TYR A 104 -0.68 7.18 -25.10
C TYR A 104 -0.98 7.98 -26.37
N GLN A 105 -0.60 9.27 -26.43
CA GLN A 105 -0.65 10.09 -27.65
C GLN A 105 -2.00 10.03 -28.42
N PHE A 106 -3.12 10.19 -27.72
CA PHE A 106 -4.44 10.23 -28.37
C PHE A 106 -4.55 11.36 -29.40
N THR A 107 -5.24 11.11 -30.51
CA THR A 107 -5.52 12.14 -31.51
C THR A 107 -6.47 13.21 -30.96
N GLU A 108 -6.48 14.41 -31.54
CA GLU A 108 -7.41 15.47 -31.13
C GLU A 108 -8.88 15.06 -31.24
N GLU A 109 -9.22 14.22 -32.23
CA GLU A 109 -10.56 13.65 -32.36
C GLU A 109 -10.87 12.70 -31.19
N GLN A 110 -9.92 11.84 -30.80
CA GLN A 110 -10.09 10.94 -29.66
C GLN A 110 -10.21 11.72 -28.35
N LYS A 111 -9.34 12.71 -28.12
CA LYS A 111 -9.40 13.59 -26.93
C LYS A 111 -10.76 14.27 -26.83
N SER A 112 -11.28 14.83 -27.92
CA SER A 112 -12.60 15.48 -27.93
C SER A 112 -13.71 14.54 -27.46
N LYS A 113 -13.69 13.28 -27.88
CA LYS A 113 -14.66 12.26 -27.42
C LYS A 113 -14.40 11.82 -25.98
N LEU A 114 -13.14 11.67 -25.59
CA LEU A 114 -12.75 11.29 -24.22
C LEU A 114 -13.21 12.32 -23.18
N ILE A 115 -13.21 13.61 -23.50
CA ILE A 115 -13.73 14.67 -22.62
C ILE A 115 -15.20 14.44 -22.26
N THR A 116 -16.01 13.84 -23.13
CA THR A 116 -17.44 13.65 -22.85
C THR A 116 -17.80 12.23 -22.46
N GLU A 117 -17.06 11.25 -22.97
CA GLU A 117 -17.44 9.82 -22.93
C GLU A 117 -16.35 8.90 -22.39
N GLY A 118 -15.14 9.42 -22.16
CA GLY A 118 -14.00 8.62 -21.70
C GLY A 118 -14.21 8.16 -20.27
N LYS A 119 -14.40 6.85 -20.07
CA LYS A 119 -14.61 6.26 -18.74
C LYS A 119 -13.31 5.71 -18.22
N VAL A 120 -12.87 6.24 -17.08
CA VAL A 120 -11.73 5.74 -16.33
C VAL A 120 -12.21 4.88 -15.18
N THR A 121 -11.53 3.77 -14.95
CA THR A 121 -11.73 2.92 -13.77
C THR A 121 -10.38 2.60 -13.18
N VAL A 122 -10.24 2.87 -11.89
CA VAL A 122 -9.05 2.60 -11.10
C VAL A 122 -9.44 1.69 -9.96
N GLU A 123 -8.69 0.61 -9.75
CA GLU A 123 -8.92 -0.40 -8.72
C GLU A 123 -7.61 -0.66 -8.00
N PHE A 124 -7.61 -0.69 -6.66
CA PHE A 124 -6.47 -1.11 -5.87
C PHE A 124 -6.89 -1.53 -4.46
N GLN A 125 -6.01 -2.29 -3.82
CA GLN A 125 -6.10 -2.70 -2.43
C GLN A 125 -5.26 -1.78 -1.55
N LEU A 126 -5.72 -1.58 -0.32
CA LEU A 126 -4.96 -0.91 0.73
C LEU A 126 -4.41 -1.94 1.70
N ILE A 127 -3.09 -1.91 1.90
CA ILE A 127 -2.37 -2.73 2.88
C ILE A 127 -1.61 -1.77 3.79
N ASP A 128 -1.81 -1.86 5.11
CA ASP A 128 -1.16 -1.00 6.10
C ASP A 128 -1.26 0.51 5.79
N ASN A 129 -2.46 0.94 5.35
CA ASN A 129 -2.77 2.32 4.95
C ASN A 129 -2.02 2.82 3.70
N GLN A 130 -1.46 1.92 2.90
CA GLN A 130 -0.81 2.28 1.64
C GLN A 130 -1.46 1.54 0.48
N ILE A 131 -1.43 2.15 -0.70
CA ILE A 131 -1.87 1.51 -1.92
C ILE A 131 -0.90 0.38 -2.24
N SER A 132 -1.41 -0.84 -2.39
CA SER A 132 -0.62 -1.97 -2.84
C SER A 132 -0.41 -1.88 -4.35
N SER A 133 0.83 -1.61 -4.77
CA SER A 133 1.21 -1.51 -6.18
C SER A 133 0.80 -2.74 -6.99
N ASP A 134 0.97 -3.93 -6.43
CA ASP A 134 0.66 -5.21 -7.09
C ASP A 134 -0.83 -5.37 -7.42
N SER A 135 -1.70 -4.69 -6.68
CA SER A 135 -3.15 -4.73 -6.88
C SER A 135 -3.69 -3.63 -7.80
N ALA A 136 -2.85 -2.67 -8.19
CA ALA A 136 -3.29 -1.51 -8.91
C ALA A 136 -3.67 -1.86 -10.34
N VAL A 137 -4.84 -1.39 -10.78
CA VAL A 137 -5.35 -1.55 -12.13
C VAL A 137 -5.95 -0.22 -12.58
N VAL A 138 -5.58 0.24 -13.77
CA VAL A 138 -6.06 1.49 -14.36
C VAL A 138 -6.52 1.22 -15.78
N LYS A 139 -7.80 1.51 -16.05
CA LYS A 139 -8.45 1.27 -17.33
C LYS A 139 -9.04 2.56 -17.88
N LEU A 140 -8.87 2.76 -19.18
CA LEU A 140 -9.59 3.77 -19.96
C LEU A 140 -10.43 3.07 -21.02
N SER A 141 -11.70 3.47 -21.14
CA SER A 141 -12.56 3.04 -22.23
C SER A 141 -13.28 4.21 -22.88
N LEU A 142 -13.50 4.09 -24.19
CA LEU A 142 -14.30 5.02 -24.99
C LEU A 142 -15.30 4.20 -25.80
N ASN A 143 -16.59 4.48 -25.67
CA ASN A 143 -17.65 3.73 -26.37
C ASN A 143 -17.58 2.20 -26.19
N GLY A 144 -17.14 1.76 -25.01
CA GLY A 144 -16.97 0.34 -24.68
C GLY A 144 -15.69 -0.29 -25.20
N GLU A 145 -14.93 0.41 -26.05
CA GLU A 145 -13.59 -0.01 -26.47
C GLU A 145 -12.58 0.35 -25.38
N LYS A 146 -11.76 -0.62 -24.98
CA LYS A 146 -10.70 -0.44 -23.99
C LYS A 146 -9.46 0.13 -24.67
N LEU A 147 -9.07 1.34 -24.29
CA LEU A 147 -7.92 2.06 -24.85
C LEU A 147 -6.66 1.94 -23.99
N VAL A 148 -6.83 1.84 -22.66
CA VAL A 148 -5.74 1.65 -21.69
C VAL A 148 -6.14 0.54 -20.73
N ASP A 149 -5.18 -0.32 -20.38
CA ASP A 149 -5.30 -1.35 -19.35
C ASP A 149 -3.92 -1.59 -18.76
N GLU A 150 -3.60 -0.82 -17.73
CA GLU A 150 -2.32 -0.91 -17.03
C GLU A 150 -2.52 -1.51 -15.65
N THR A 151 -1.54 -2.29 -15.22
CA THR A 151 -1.58 -3.00 -13.93
C THR A 151 -0.26 -2.85 -13.20
N GLY A 152 -0.27 -3.04 -11.88
CA GLY A 152 0.94 -3.04 -11.07
C GLY A 152 1.48 -1.62 -10.82
N GLU A 153 2.77 -1.54 -10.50
CA GLU A 153 3.50 -0.30 -10.24
C GLU A 153 3.34 0.74 -11.35
N LYS A 154 3.43 0.32 -12.62
CA LYS A 154 3.26 1.21 -13.78
C LYS A 154 1.89 1.89 -13.80
N ALA A 155 0.85 1.22 -13.32
CA ALA A 155 -0.49 1.81 -13.24
C ALA A 155 -0.52 2.95 -12.21
N LEU A 156 0.15 2.78 -11.06
CA LEU A 156 0.26 3.83 -10.05
C LEU A 156 1.15 4.98 -10.50
N GLU A 157 2.33 4.68 -11.08
CA GLU A 157 3.23 5.70 -11.64
C GLU A 157 2.48 6.58 -12.63
N LEU A 158 1.64 5.99 -13.49
CA LEU A 158 0.84 6.73 -14.44
C LEU A 158 -0.10 7.73 -13.75
N LEU A 159 -0.81 7.31 -12.69
CA LEU A 159 -1.72 8.19 -11.95
C LEU A 159 -0.96 9.31 -11.26
N TYR A 160 0.15 8.98 -10.59
CA TYR A 160 0.92 9.95 -9.82
C TYR A 160 1.66 10.94 -10.72
N ASP A 161 2.23 10.47 -11.84
CA ASP A 161 2.84 11.36 -12.84
C ASP A 161 1.79 12.29 -13.47
N SER A 162 0.57 11.81 -13.68
CA SER A 162 -0.55 12.65 -14.16
C SER A 162 -0.98 13.70 -13.11
N TYR A 163 -0.90 13.38 -11.82
CA TYR A 163 -1.14 14.36 -10.76
C TYR A 163 -0.05 15.42 -10.70
N ILE A 164 1.22 15.00 -10.75
CA ILE A 164 2.36 15.93 -10.74
C ILE A 164 2.36 16.81 -11.98
N SER A 165 2.00 16.30 -13.16
CA SER A 165 1.96 17.14 -14.37
C SER A 165 0.88 18.21 -14.33
N THR A 166 -0.12 18.08 -13.45
CA THR A 166 -1.20 19.05 -13.26
C THR A 166 -0.90 20.15 -12.23
N HIS A 167 0.22 20.05 -11.48
CA HIS A 167 0.59 20.97 -10.38
C HIS A 167 2.03 21.48 -10.54
#